data_AF-A0A1K1QC81-F1
#
_entry.id   AF-A0A1K1QC81-F1
#
_cell.length_a   1.000
_cell.length_b   1.000
_cell.length_c   1.000
_cell.angle_alpha   90.00
_cell.angle_beta   90.00
_cell.angle_gamma   90.00
#
_symmetry.space_group_name_H-M   'P 1'
#
loop_
_entity.id
_entity.type
_entity.pdbx_description
1 polymer ?
#
loop_
_entity_poly.entity_id
_entity_poly.type
_entity_poly.pdbx_seq_one_letter_code
_entity_poly.pdbx_strand_id
1 'polypeptide(L)' 'MDDVKRPVREALQQLEQMKMMESSYAEVNKYQSLINLFANLSYACELMADEIGERTGKKTDEVLAEYYERAGISVD' A
#
# COMPACT_ATOMS: atom_id res chain seq x y z
N MET A 1 9.97 15.54 1.86
CA MET A 1 8.57 15.16 1.58
C MET A 1 8.63 13.66 1.58
N ASP A 2 8.24 13.11 2.71
CA ASP A 2 8.51 11.72 3.07
C ASP A 2 7.68 10.86 2.14
N ASP A 3 8.28 9.82 1.56
CA ASP A 3 7.59 8.98 0.58
C ASP A 3 6.59 8.10 1.32
N VAL A 4 5.40 8.67 1.57
CA VAL A 4 4.35 8.07 2.39
C VAL A 4 3.95 6.69 1.87
N LYS A 5 4.11 6.45 0.55
CA LYS A 5 3.76 5.20 -0.12
C LYS A 5 4.88 4.16 -0.08
N ARG A 6 6.08 4.51 0.39
CA ARG A 6 7.25 3.63 0.43
C ARG A 6 6.99 2.32 1.17
N PRO A 7 6.41 2.27 2.39
CA PRO A 7 6.22 1.01 3.10
C PRO A 7 5.35 0.01 2.34
N VAL A 8 4.27 0.50 1.71
CA VAL A 8 3.37 -0.33 0.91
C VAL A 8 4.07 -0.84 -0.36
N ARG A 9 4.84 0.03 -1.01
CA ARG A 9 5.62 -0.33 -2.22
C ARG A 9 6.67 -1.39 -1.92
N GLU A 10 7.39 -1.25 -0.81
CA GLU A 10 8.39 -2.23 -0.37
C GLU A 10 7.75 -3.57 -0.02
N ALA A 11 6.61 -3.57 0.67
CA ALA A 11 5.86 -4.80 0.98
C ALA A 11 5.39 -5.52 -0.30
N LEU A 12 4.86 -4.78 -1.29
CA LEU A 12 4.46 -5.34 -2.58
C LEU A 12 5.66 -5.90 -3.36
N GLN A 13 6.81 -5.22 -3.32
CA GLN A 13 8.05 -5.72 -3.94
C GLN A 13 8.55 -7.00 -3.28
N GLN A 14 8.48 -7.09 -1.94
CA GLN A 14 8.85 -8.32 -1.21
C GLN A 14 7.93 -9.49 -1.60
N LEU A 15 6.61 -9.26 -1.69
CA LEU A 15 5.66 -10.29 -2.12
C LEU A 15 5.93 -10.75 -3.57
N GLU A 16 6.30 -9.84 -4.46
CA GLU A 16 6.67 -10.17 -5.84
C GLU A 16 7.96 -11.01 -5.87
N GLN A 17 8.95 -10.68 -5.06
CA GLN A 17 10.17 -11.48 -4.93
C GLN A 17 9.88 -12.88 -4.39
N MET A 18 9.03 -13.01 -3.37
CA MET A 18 8.61 -14.32 -2.85
C MET A 18 7.93 -15.15 -3.94
N LYS A 19 7.00 -14.54 -4.70
CA LYS A 19 6.35 -15.21 -5.84
C LYS A 19 7.35 -15.73 -6.88
N MET A 20 8.40 -14.96 -7.18
CA MET A 20 9.43 -15.37 -8.14
C MET A 20 10.28 -16.57 -7.67
N MET A 21 10.38 -16.78 -6.36
CA MET A 21 11.11 -17.92 -5.79
C MET A 21 10.27 -19.20 -5.73
N GLU A 22 8.96 -19.11 -5.92
CA GLU A 22 8.05 -20.26 -5.89
C GLU A 22 8.00 -21.01 -7.22
N SER A 23 8.07 -22.33 -7.16
CA SER A 23 7.93 -23.22 -8.32
C SER A 23 6.54 -23.85 -8.45
N SER A 24 5.72 -23.77 -7.39
CA SER A 24 4.36 -24.34 -7.38
C SER A 24 3.37 -23.35 -7.98
N TYR A 25 2.65 -23.76 -9.04
CA TYR A 25 1.57 -22.97 -9.62
C TYR A 25 0.52 -22.52 -8.58
N ALA A 26 0.22 -23.37 -7.59
CA ALA A 26 -0.73 -23.05 -6.54
C ALA A 26 -0.23 -21.91 -5.65
N GLU A 27 1.05 -21.93 -5.25
CA GLU A 27 1.64 -20.87 -4.43
C GLU A 27 1.82 -19.58 -5.25
N VAL A 28 2.27 -19.67 -6.51
CA VAL A 28 2.36 -18.50 -7.41
C VAL A 28 1.02 -17.79 -7.54
N ASN A 29 -0.08 -18.53 -7.75
CA ASN A 29 -1.43 -17.95 -7.84
C ASN A 29 -1.89 -17.32 -6.52
N LYS A 30 -1.53 -17.92 -5.38
CA LYS A 30 -1.81 -17.37 -4.06
C LYS A 30 -1.08 -16.05 -3.83
N TYR A 31 0.21 -15.97 -4.12
CA TYR A 31 0.97 -14.72 -4.05
C TYR A 31 0.41 -13.66 -5.00
N GLN A 32 0.09 -14.03 -6.25
CA GLN A 32 -0.52 -13.09 -7.20
C GLN A 32 -1.85 -12.53 -6.68
N SER A 33 -2.68 -13.36 -6.04
CA SER A 33 -3.96 -12.93 -5.46
C SER A 33 -3.75 -11.96 -4.29
N LEU A 34 -2.75 -12.23 -3.43
CA LEU A 34 -2.38 -11.33 -2.32
C LEU A 34 -1.87 -9.99 -2.85
N ILE A 35 -0.98 -9.99 -3.84
CA ILE A 35 -0.44 -8.78 -4.45
C ILE A 35 -1.56 -7.92 -5.02
N ASN A 36 -2.48 -8.53 -5.77
CA ASN A 36 -3.64 -7.82 -6.34
C ASN A 36 -4.54 -7.23 -5.24
N LEU A 37 -4.78 -7.97 -4.16
CA LEU A 37 -5.59 -7.50 -3.04
C LEU A 37 -4.96 -6.27 -2.39
N PHE A 38 -3.66 -6.34 -2.06
CA PHE A 38 -2.95 -5.22 -1.42
C PHE A 38 -2.82 -4.00 -2.35
N ALA A 39 -2.59 -4.21 -3.65
CA ALA A 39 -2.56 -3.12 -4.62
C ALA A 39 -3.91 -2.38 -4.71
N ASN A 40 -5.02 -3.13 -4.74
CA ASN A 40 -6.37 -2.56 -4.75
C ASN A 40 -6.71 -1.84 -3.44
N LEU A 41 -6.30 -2.39 -2.29
CA LEU A 41 -6.48 -1.74 -0.99
C LEU A 41 -5.68 -0.43 -0.90
N SER A 42 -4.43 -0.43 -1.37
CA SER A 42 -3.62 0.79 -1.44
C SER A 42 -4.32 1.85 -2.28
N TYR A 43 -4.82 1.47 -3.46
CA TYR A 43 -5.54 2.40 -4.32
C TYR A 43 -6.84 2.92 -3.68
N ALA A 44 -7.61 2.07 -2.99
CA ALA A 44 -8.79 2.48 -2.26
C ALA A 44 -8.46 3.49 -1.14
N CYS A 45 -7.36 3.29 -0.42
CA CYS A 45 -6.87 4.24 0.59
C CYS A 45 -6.50 5.59 -0.04
N GLU A 46 -5.88 5.59 -1.21
CA GLU A 46 -5.57 6.83 -1.93
C GLU A 46 -6.84 7.59 -2.33
N LEU A 47 -7.83 6.90 -2.90
CA LEU A 47 -9.12 7.52 -3.24
C LEU A 47 -9.83 8.10 -2.01
N MET A 48 -9.80 7.40 -0.87
CA MET A 48 -10.37 7.91 0.37
C MET A 48 -9.59 9.13 0.90
N ALA A 49 -8.26 9.11 0.80
CA ALA A 49 -7.42 10.23 1.21
C ALA A 49 -7.62 11.46 0.33
N ASP A 50 -7.80 11.28 -0.98
CA ASP A 50 -8.14 12.35 -1.92
C ASP A 50 -9.47 13.01 -1.52
N GLU A 51 -10.53 12.22 -1.31
CA GLU A 51 -11.85 12.72 -0.91
C GLU A 51 -11.80 13.46 0.45
N ILE A 52 -11.04 12.96 1.41
CA ILE A 52 -10.83 13.63 2.71
C ILE A 52 -10.04 14.93 2.50
N GLY A 53 -9.02 14.90 1.65
CA GLY A 53 -8.22 16.07 1.29
C GLY A 53 -9.07 17.19 0.71
N GLU A 54 -9.95 16.86 -0.25
CA GLU A 54 -10.89 17.82 -0.85
C GLU A 54 -11.81 18.48 0.19
N ARG A 55 -12.28 17.71 1.18
CA ARG A 55 -13.19 18.23 2.24
C ARG A 55 -12.48 19.02 3.33
N THR A 56 -11.20 18.76 3.56
CA THR A 56 -10.44 19.33 4.69
C THR A 56 -9.38 20.35 4.28
N GLY A 57 -9.08 20.46 2.98
CA GLY A 57 -7.99 21.28 2.45
C GLY A 57 -6.60 20.68 2.65
N LYS A 58 -6.50 19.46 3.20
CA LYS A 58 -5.23 18.73 3.36
C LYS A 58 -4.80 18.09 2.04
N LYS A 59 -3.49 17.89 1.87
CA LYS A 59 -2.99 17.07 0.75
C LYS A 59 -3.22 15.59 1.04
N THR A 60 -3.45 14.80 -0.01
CA THR A 60 -3.59 13.34 0.05
C THR A 60 -2.48 12.68 0.86
N ASP A 61 -1.23 13.07 0.62
CA ASP A 61 -0.08 12.49 1.31
C ASP A 61 -0.06 12.81 2.82
N GLU A 62 -0.57 13.97 3.23
CA GLU A 62 -0.69 14.35 4.65
C GLU A 62 -1.78 13.52 5.33
N VAL A 63 -2.91 13.28 4.63
CA VAL A 63 -3.98 12.42 5.12
C VAL A 63 -3.49 10.98 5.26
N LEU A 64 -2.81 10.45 4.24
CA LEU A 64 -2.24 9.10 4.28
C LEU A 64 -1.22 8.96 5.41
N ALA A 65 -0.34 9.94 5.61
CA ALA A 65 0.66 9.92 6.68
C ALA A 65 0.01 9.86 8.07
N GLU A 66 -1.05 10.66 8.30
CA GLU A 66 -1.81 10.64 9.56
C GLU A 66 -2.41 9.26 9.84
N TYR A 67 -3.00 8.61 8.83
CA TYR A 67 -3.58 7.28 9.01
C TYR A 67 -2.52 6.19 9.19
N TYR A 68 -1.39 6.28 8.49
CA TYR A 68 -0.26 5.38 8.68
C TYR A 68 0.34 5.50 10.08
N GLU A 69 0.55 6.72 10.57
CA GLU A 69 1.00 6.95 11.95
C GLU A 69 0.03 6.34 12.97
N ARG A 70 -1.29 6.56 12.79
CA ARG A 70 -2.33 5.96 13.65
C ARG A 70 -2.37 4.44 13.58
N ALA A 71 -1.95 3.85 12.47
CA ALA A 71 -1.81 2.41 12.30
C ALA A 71 -0.46 1.86 12.82
N GLY A 72 0.42 2.73 13.34
CA GLY A 72 1.75 2.35 13.82
C GLY A 72 2.78 2.14 12.70
N ILE A 73 2.52 2.67 11.50
CA ILE A 73 3.44 2.63 10.36
C ILE A 73 4.19 3.96 10.30
N SER A 74 5.48 3.93 10.63
CA SER A 74 6.35 5.10 10.47
C SER A 74 6.74 5.29 9.00
N VAL A 75 6.55 6.51 8.53
CA VAL A 75 6.92 6.97 7.19
C VAL A 75 8.00 8.02 7.36
N ASP A 76 9.28 7.59 7.30
CA ASP A 76 10.44 8.48 7.19
C ASP A 76 10.60 9.04 5.76
#